data_AF-A0A1S2MAG7-F1
#
_entry.id   AF-A0A1S2MAG7-F1
#
_cell.length_a   1.000
_cell.length_b   1.000
_cell.length_c   1.000
_cell.angle_alpha   90.00
_cell.angle_beta   90.00
_cell.angle_gamma   90.00
#
_symmetry.space_group_name_H-M   'P 1'
#
loop_
_entity.id
_entity.type
_entity.pdbx_description
1 polymer ?
#
loop_
_entity_poly.entity_id
_entity_poly.type
_entity_poly.pdbx_seq_one_letter_code
_entity_poly.pdbx_strand_id
1 'polypeptide(L)'
;MKLVVKLLVGIVLGIILGLVSPEFVIRLFVTVKGIFGSFIGFIIPFIILFFIASGVAGLGKKSGSLVGKTVGFAYLSTLIAGLLAFFVAIIFIPFISTGQAAIAEGSSFEPFIKLEITPLMGVITALVTAFLFGIGMAKTNSKILKVGFDEGKNIIDLVISKIIIPFLPFYIASIFAELAAVGTVFDTLKVFGVVLVLAIATHWVWLIIQYAVAGAISGKNPFSLIKNMLPAYFTAIGTMSSAATIPVTLRSVKRNKVKNEVADFGVPLCATIHLSGSVITIVLCAVAVMMLTPDLAEPSFGAMLPVIFMLGIIMIAAPGVPGGAIMAALGVLTTMLGFGEAAIGLMIALYMAQDSFGTATNVTGDGAINVIIDKTSNVDAVDAN
;
A
#
# COMPACT_ATOMS: atom_id res chain seq x y z
N MET A 1 -10.68 6.24 11.59
CA MET A 1 -11.49 5.24 12.33
C MET A 1 -12.84 4.84 11.71
N LYS A 2 -13.62 5.72 11.04
CA LYS A 2 -14.95 5.33 10.50
C LYS A 2 -14.90 4.19 9.44
N LEU A 3 -13.83 4.07 8.66
CA LEU A 3 -13.74 3.07 7.59
C LEU A 3 -13.44 1.66 8.12
N VAL A 4 -12.41 1.49 8.96
CA VAL A 4 -12.05 0.18 9.56
C VAL A 4 -13.24 -0.45 10.26
N VAL A 5 -14.01 0.34 11.04
CA VAL A 5 -15.22 -0.16 11.70
C VAL A 5 -16.25 -0.64 10.68
N LYS A 6 -16.49 0.12 9.59
CA LYS A 6 -17.39 -0.31 8.52
C LYS A 6 -16.92 -1.59 7.84
N LEU A 7 -15.62 -1.76 7.64
CA LEU A 7 -15.04 -2.97 7.05
C LEU A 7 -15.22 -4.18 7.97
N LEU A 8 -14.93 -4.03 9.27
CA LEU A 8 -15.16 -5.10 10.26
C LEU A 8 -16.64 -5.48 10.34
N VAL A 9 -17.54 -4.49 10.31
CA VAL A 9 -18.99 -4.74 10.23
C VAL A 9 -19.33 -5.46 8.92
N GLY A 10 -18.74 -5.07 7.79
CA GLY A 10 -18.91 -5.74 6.51
C GLY A 10 -18.48 -7.21 6.55
N ILE A 11 -17.32 -7.51 7.14
CA ILE A 11 -16.83 -8.89 7.34
C ILE A 11 -17.84 -9.69 8.17
N VAL A 12 -18.24 -9.18 9.34
CA VAL A 12 -19.17 -9.88 10.25
C VAL A 12 -20.54 -10.11 9.59
N LEU A 13 -21.09 -9.08 8.96
CA LEU A 13 -22.37 -9.20 8.25
C LEU A 13 -22.28 -10.16 7.06
N GLY A 14 -21.18 -10.11 6.30
CA GLY A 14 -20.91 -11.04 5.22
C GLY A 14 -20.93 -12.48 5.73
N ILE A 15 -20.19 -12.78 6.79
CA ILE A 15 -20.15 -14.12 7.39
C ILE A 15 -21.54 -14.58 7.80
N ILE A 16 -22.28 -13.75 8.56
CA ILE A 16 -23.63 -14.10 9.03
C ILE A 16 -24.53 -14.42 7.83
N LEU A 17 -24.53 -13.55 6.81
CA LEU A 17 -25.33 -13.75 5.60
C LEU A 17 -24.92 -15.03 4.88
N GLY A 18 -23.64 -15.32 4.74
CA GLY A 18 -23.14 -16.53 4.10
C GLY A 18 -23.55 -17.82 4.81
N LEU A 19 -23.63 -17.82 6.13
CA LEU A 19 -23.99 -18.99 6.93
C LEU A 19 -25.50 -19.29 6.94
N VAL A 20 -26.35 -18.27 6.81
CA VAL A 20 -27.82 -18.41 7.02
C VAL A 20 -28.66 -18.20 5.77
N SER A 21 -28.12 -17.55 4.74
CA SER A 21 -28.90 -17.14 3.58
C SER A 21 -29.01 -18.26 2.54
N PRO A 22 -30.14 -18.34 1.81
CA PRO A 22 -30.26 -19.28 0.70
C PRO A 22 -29.34 -18.88 -0.46
N GLU A 23 -29.01 -19.85 -1.31
CA GLU A 23 -28.12 -19.70 -2.47
C GLU A 23 -28.46 -18.48 -3.35
N PHE A 24 -29.75 -18.21 -3.56
CA PHE A 24 -30.22 -17.04 -4.31
C PHE A 24 -29.62 -15.72 -3.80
N VAL A 25 -29.56 -15.53 -2.48
CA VAL A 25 -29.00 -14.33 -1.87
C VAL A 25 -27.49 -14.31 -2.09
N ILE A 26 -26.80 -15.43 -1.89
CA ILE A 26 -25.35 -15.52 -2.11
C ILE A 26 -24.99 -15.17 -3.56
N ARG A 27 -25.74 -15.69 -4.54
CA ARG A 27 -25.58 -15.37 -5.96
C ARG A 27 -25.77 -13.88 -6.25
N LEU A 28 -26.66 -13.18 -5.53
CA LEU A 28 -26.81 -11.73 -5.64
C LEU A 28 -25.54 -11.01 -5.17
N PHE A 29 -24.99 -11.40 -4.01
CA PHE A 29 -23.74 -10.82 -3.49
C PHE A 29 -22.56 -11.08 -4.43
N VAL A 30 -22.44 -12.30 -4.96
CA VAL A 30 -21.43 -12.67 -5.97
C VAL A 30 -21.57 -11.85 -7.26
N THR A 31 -22.80 -11.58 -7.70
CA THR A 31 -23.05 -10.73 -8.88
C THR A 31 -22.53 -9.31 -8.66
N VAL A 32 -22.87 -8.70 -7.52
CA VAL A 32 -22.41 -7.33 -7.21
C VAL A 32 -20.90 -7.29 -7.00
N LYS A 33 -20.34 -8.33 -6.36
CA LYS A 33 -18.90 -8.54 -6.20
C LYS A 33 -18.22 -8.45 -7.58
N GLY A 34 -18.62 -9.31 -8.52
CA GLY A 34 -18.03 -9.40 -9.87
C GLY A 34 -18.07 -8.09 -10.67
N ILE A 35 -19.22 -7.40 -10.64
CA ILE A 35 -19.37 -6.09 -11.31
C ILE A 35 -18.40 -5.07 -10.72
N PHE A 36 -18.33 -4.99 -9.39
CA PHE A 36 -17.49 -4.01 -8.71
C PHE A 36 -16.00 -4.36 -8.81
N GLY A 37 -15.64 -5.64 -8.74
CA GLY A 37 -14.29 -6.13 -9.01
C GLY A 37 -13.82 -5.76 -10.42
N SER A 38 -14.67 -5.94 -11.42
CA SER A 38 -14.41 -5.51 -12.81
C SER A 38 -14.21 -4.00 -12.91
N PHE A 39 -15.01 -3.21 -12.18
CA PHE A 39 -14.85 -1.76 -12.13
C PHE A 39 -13.52 -1.33 -11.50
N ILE A 40 -13.09 -1.96 -10.40
CA ILE A 40 -11.76 -1.73 -9.81
C ILE A 40 -10.68 -2.06 -10.85
N GLY A 41 -10.78 -3.22 -11.51
CA GLY A 41 -9.89 -3.65 -12.58
C GLY A 41 -9.74 -2.60 -13.69
N PHE A 42 -10.86 -2.02 -14.12
CA PHE A 42 -10.90 -0.96 -15.13
C PHE A 42 -10.19 0.33 -14.68
N ILE A 43 -10.29 0.71 -13.40
CA ILE A 43 -9.71 1.96 -12.88
C ILE A 43 -8.20 1.85 -12.62
N ILE A 44 -7.68 0.65 -12.33
CA ILE A 44 -6.25 0.43 -12.00
C ILE A 44 -5.27 1.08 -13.01
N PRO A 45 -5.40 0.89 -14.34
CA PRO A 45 -4.48 1.51 -15.30
C PRO A 45 -4.47 3.04 -15.23
N PHE A 46 -5.61 3.66 -14.93
CA PHE A 46 -5.69 5.12 -14.77
C PHE A 46 -5.03 5.60 -13.48
N ILE A 47 -5.15 4.83 -12.39
CA ILE A 47 -4.41 5.12 -11.14
C ILE A 47 -2.92 5.16 -11.48
N ILE A 48 -2.39 4.11 -12.10
CA ILE A 48 -0.98 4.01 -12.47
C ILE A 48 -0.58 5.17 -13.38
N LEU A 49 -1.32 5.39 -14.47
CA LEU A 49 -0.99 6.41 -15.46
C LEU A 49 -0.93 7.82 -14.85
N PHE A 50 -2.01 8.25 -14.20
CA PHE A 50 -2.10 9.64 -13.75
C PHE A 50 -1.28 9.88 -12.49
N PHE A 51 -1.29 8.97 -11.51
CA PHE A 51 -0.53 9.18 -10.29
C PHE A 51 0.98 9.09 -10.53
N ILE A 52 1.47 8.09 -11.28
CA ILE A 52 2.92 7.94 -11.52
C ILE A 52 3.42 9.05 -12.43
N ALA A 53 2.73 9.37 -13.53
CA ALA A 53 3.17 10.45 -14.41
C ALA A 53 3.19 11.80 -13.68
N SER A 54 2.14 12.11 -12.89
CA SER A 54 2.06 13.31 -12.07
C SER A 54 3.19 13.37 -11.02
N GLY A 55 3.43 12.25 -10.31
CA GLY A 55 4.46 12.12 -9.29
C GLY A 55 5.86 12.31 -9.84
N VAL A 56 6.22 11.54 -10.88
CA VAL A 56 7.54 11.59 -11.53
C VAL A 56 7.80 12.98 -12.13
N ALA A 57 6.81 13.59 -12.78
CA ALA A 57 6.96 14.92 -13.34
C ALA A 57 7.11 16.02 -12.26
N GLY A 58 6.53 15.82 -11.07
CA GLY A 58 6.69 16.71 -9.92
C GLY A 58 8.10 16.70 -9.32
N LEU A 59 8.79 15.55 -9.35
CA LEU A 59 10.15 15.40 -8.83
C LEU A 59 11.19 16.14 -9.67
N GLY A 60 11.00 16.19 -11.00
CA GLY A 60 11.97 16.78 -11.94
C GLY A 60 12.26 18.27 -11.76
N LYS A 61 11.35 19.03 -11.11
CA LYS A 61 11.52 20.48 -10.90
C LYS A 61 12.36 20.85 -9.68
N LYS A 62 12.55 19.93 -8.72
CA LYS A 62 13.30 20.19 -7.48
C LYS A 62 14.68 19.51 -7.47
N SER A 63 15.28 19.28 -8.64
CA SER A 63 16.51 18.50 -8.86
C SER A 63 17.76 19.07 -8.16
N GLY A 64 17.85 18.90 -6.83
CA GLY A 64 19.08 19.03 -6.05
C GLY A 64 19.55 17.68 -5.53
N SER A 65 20.84 17.59 -5.15
CA SER A 65 21.45 16.40 -4.52
C SER A 65 20.60 15.84 -3.36
N LEU A 66 19.94 16.73 -2.62
CA LEU A 66 19.01 16.40 -1.52
C LEU A 66 17.83 15.52 -1.96
N VAL A 67 17.23 15.82 -3.12
CA VAL A 67 16.06 15.07 -3.65
C VAL A 67 16.48 13.70 -4.11
N GLY A 68 17.57 13.63 -4.89
CA GLY A 68 18.11 12.36 -5.36
C GLY A 68 18.48 11.43 -4.21
N LYS A 69 19.15 11.95 -3.17
CA LYS A 69 19.47 11.18 -1.95
C LYS A 69 18.20 10.73 -1.22
N THR A 70 17.25 11.63 -1.00
CA THR A 70 16.00 11.30 -0.28
C THR A 70 15.20 10.23 -1.01
N VAL A 71 15.02 10.36 -2.33
CA VAL A 71 14.34 9.36 -3.16
C VAL A 71 15.09 8.03 -3.14
N GLY A 72 16.42 8.05 -3.27
CA GLY A 72 17.25 6.85 -3.23
C GLY A 72 17.15 6.10 -1.89
N PHE A 73 17.27 6.81 -0.77
CA PHE A 73 17.11 6.23 0.56
C PHE A 73 15.68 5.74 0.81
N ALA A 74 14.66 6.47 0.37
CA ALA A 74 13.25 6.05 0.49
C ALA A 74 12.95 4.78 -0.30
N TYR A 75 13.45 4.70 -1.54
CA TYR A 75 13.30 3.52 -2.38
C TYR A 75 14.03 2.32 -1.79
N LEU A 76 15.31 2.48 -1.42
CA LEU A 76 16.11 1.40 -0.81
C LEU A 76 15.49 0.91 0.50
N SER A 77 15.05 1.83 1.36
CA SER A 77 14.31 1.53 2.59
C SER A 77 13.08 0.66 2.28
N THR A 78 12.28 1.05 1.30
CA THR A 78 11.07 0.32 0.90
C THR A 78 11.38 -1.08 0.36
N LEU A 79 12.45 -1.23 -0.44
CA LEU A 79 12.88 -2.53 -0.94
C LEU A 79 13.34 -3.47 0.18
N ILE A 80 14.18 -2.97 1.09
CA ILE A 80 14.67 -3.78 2.23
C ILE A 80 13.50 -4.16 3.14
N ALA A 81 12.56 -3.25 3.37
CA ALA A 81 11.33 -3.53 4.11
C ALA A 81 10.51 -4.66 3.47
N GLY A 82 10.33 -4.62 2.14
CA GLY A 82 9.64 -5.66 1.39
C GLY A 82 10.38 -7.00 1.42
N LEU A 83 11.70 -7.01 1.33
CA LEU A 83 12.52 -8.22 1.45
C LEU A 83 12.42 -8.82 2.85
N LEU A 84 12.52 -8.00 3.90
CA LEU A 84 12.31 -8.42 5.28
C LEU A 84 10.92 -9.06 5.43
N ALA A 85 9.88 -8.39 4.92
CA ALA A 85 8.51 -8.89 4.96
C ALA A 85 8.37 -10.24 4.23
N PHE A 86 9.01 -10.42 3.07
CA PHE A 86 9.01 -11.70 2.35
C PHE A 86 9.65 -12.82 3.17
N PHE A 87 10.83 -12.58 3.76
CA PHE A 87 11.49 -13.60 4.58
C PHE A 87 10.70 -13.92 5.86
N VAL A 88 10.11 -12.91 6.48
CA VAL A 88 9.20 -13.14 7.62
C VAL A 88 7.98 -13.96 7.16
N ALA A 89 7.41 -13.64 6.00
CA ALA A 89 6.25 -14.34 5.46
C ALA A 89 6.55 -15.82 5.18
N ILE A 90 7.62 -16.12 4.44
CA ILE A 90 7.97 -17.50 4.05
C ILE A 90 8.37 -18.36 5.25
N ILE A 91 8.90 -17.75 6.31
CA ILE A 91 9.24 -18.47 7.56
C ILE A 91 7.97 -18.72 8.37
N PHE A 92 7.18 -17.69 8.66
CA PHE A 92 6.14 -17.79 9.69
C PHE A 92 4.78 -18.26 9.16
N ILE A 93 4.39 -17.89 7.93
CA ILE A 93 3.05 -18.19 7.41
C ILE A 93 2.81 -19.70 7.23
N PRO A 94 3.77 -20.52 6.74
CA PRO A 94 3.56 -21.97 6.60
C PRO A 94 3.15 -22.69 7.88
N PHE A 95 3.65 -22.24 9.04
CA PHE A 95 3.27 -22.80 10.34
C PHE A 95 1.78 -22.64 10.68
N ILE A 96 1.07 -21.78 9.96
CA ILE A 96 -0.33 -21.44 10.21
C ILE A 96 -1.22 -21.82 9.03
N SER A 97 -0.72 -21.71 7.79
CA SER A 97 -1.48 -22.05 6.57
C SER A 97 -1.55 -23.56 6.27
N THR A 98 -0.65 -24.37 6.85
CA THR A 98 -0.65 -25.83 6.62
C THR A 98 -1.95 -26.45 7.13
N GLY A 99 -2.67 -27.16 6.24
CA GLY A 99 -3.90 -27.88 6.56
C GLY A 99 -5.16 -27.00 6.59
N GLN A 100 -5.08 -25.75 6.15
CA GLN A 100 -6.25 -24.88 6.00
C GLN A 100 -6.96 -25.12 4.68
N ALA A 101 -8.27 -24.89 4.65
CA ALA A 101 -9.05 -25.01 3.43
C ALA A 101 -8.57 -24.04 2.35
N ALA A 102 -8.40 -24.57 1.14
CA ALA A 102 -8.04 -23.80 -0.03
C ALA A 102 -9.11 -22.76 -0.39
N ILE A 103 -8.67 -21.61 -0.86
CA ILE A 103 -9.50 -20.58 -1.46
C ILE A 103 -9.38 -20.71 -2.97
N ALA A 104 -10.49 -20.99 -3.66
CA ALA A 104 -10.51 -21.03 -5.11
C ALA A 104 -10.54 -19.60 -5.70
N GLU A 105 -9.86 -19.37 -6.82
CA GLU A 105 -9.94 -18.09 -7.55
C GLU A 105 -11.30 -17.87 -8.22
N GLY A 106 -12.01 -18.96 -8.52
CA GLY A 106 -13.36 -18.95 -9.08
C GLY A 106 -14.46 -18.88 -8.03
N SER A 107 -15.59 -18.26 -8.40
CA SER A 107 -16.79 -18.30 -7.56
C SER A 107 -17.42 -19.69 -7.59
N SER A 108 -17.72 -20.26 -6.43
CA SER A 108 -18.51 -21.51 -6.33
C SER A 108 -19.98 -21.30 -6.72
N PHE A 109 -20.41 -20.05 -6.87
CA PHE A 109 -21.77 -19.67 -7.22
C PHE A 109 -21.80 -18.90 -8.55
N GLU A 110 -22.70 -19.28 -9.45
CA GLU A 110 -22.85 -18.57 -10.72
C GLU A 110 -23.57 -17.21 -10.52
N PRO A 111 -22.96 -16.08 -10.93
CA PRO A 111 -23.61 -14.78 -10.84
C PRO A 111 -24.84 -14.71 -11.75
N PHE A 112 -25.82 -13.88 -11.40
CA PHE A 112 -26.99 -13.62 -12.25
C PHE A 112 -26.63 -12.80 -13.48
N ILE A 113 -25.69 -11.86 -13.33
CA ILE A 113 -25.22 -10.98 -14.40
C ILE A 113 -23.69 -11.07 -14.43
N LYS A 114 -23.15 -11.47 -15.58
CA LYS A 114 -21.71 -11.37 -15.88
C LYS A 114 -21.50 -10.08 -16.67
N LEU A 115 -21.05 -9.04 -15.99
CA LEU A 115 -20.62 -7.79 -16.63
C LEU A 115 -19.13 -7.63 -16.40
N GLU A 116 -18.36 -7.88 -17.44
CA GLU A 116 -16.92 -7.70 -17.43
C GLU A 116 -16.58 -6.36 -18.09
N ILE A 117 -15.89 -5.50 -17.35
CA ILE A 117 -15.42 -4.20 -17.84
C ILE A 117 -13.95 -4.36 -18.20
N THR A 118 -13.66 -4.49 -19.50
CA THR A 118 -12.29 -4.65 -19.97
C THR A 118 -11.46 -3.39 -19.65
N PRO A 119 -10.31 -3.52 -18.96
CA PRO A 119 -9.43 -2.39 -18.70
C PRO A 119 -8.93 -1.74 -20.01
N LEU A 120 -8.78 -0.41 -20.01
CA LEU A 120 -8.34 0.33 -21.20
C LEU A 120 -6.95 -0.12 -21.71
N MET A 121 -6.07 -0.51 -20.79
CA MET A 121 -4.72 -0.99 -21.09
C MET A 121 -4.22 -1.91 -19.97
N GLY A 122 -3.25 -2.76 -20.26
CA GLY A 122 -2.58 -3.57 -19.25
C GLY A 122 -1.76 -2.72 -18.28
N VAL A 123 -1.51 -3.25 -17.07
CA VAL A 123 -0.75 -2.58 -16.00
C VAL A 123 0.66 -2.20 -16.42
N ILE A 124 1.37 -3.09 -17.12
CA ILE A 124 2.72 -2.83 -17.61
C ILE A 124 2.70 -1.69 -18.64
N THR A 125 1.73 -1.71 -19.56
CA THR A 125 1.54 -0.63 -20.54
C THR A 125 1.28 0.70 -19.84
N ALA A 126 0.35 0.73 -18.88
CA ALA A 126 0.06 1.92 -18.09
C ALA A 126 1.30 2.46 -17.38
N LEU A 127 2.11 1.57 -16.81
CA LEU A 127 3.34 1.93 -16.11
C LEU A 127 4.39 2.55 -17.05
N VAL A 128 4.67 1.89 -18.18
CA VAL A 128 5.63 2.39 -19.17
C VAL A 128 5.17 3.75 -19.71
N THR A 129 3.88 3.89 -20.03
CA THR A 129 3.28 5.15 -20.46
C THR A 129 3.39 6.22 -19.37
N ALA A 130 3.15 5.88 -18.10
CA ALA A 130 3.26 6.81 -16.99
C ALA A 130 4.68 7.36 -16.82
N PHE A 131 5.70 6.49 -16.94
CA PHE A 131 7.10 6.92 -16.89
C PHE A 131 7.50 7.76 -18.11
N LEU A 132 7.08 7.36 -19.30
CA LEU A 132 7.32 8.11 -20.53
C LEU A 132 6.80 9.55 -20.41
N PHE A 133 5.53 9.72 -20.04
CA PHE A 133 4.93 11.04 -19.86
C PHE A 133 5.49 11.76 -18.63
N GLY A 134 5.69 11.07 -17.51
CA GLY A 134 6.24 11.67 -16.29
C GLY A 134 7.63 12.28 -16.49
N ILE A 135 8.56 11.48 -17.04
CA ILE A 135 9.92 11.93 -17.36
C ILE A 135 9.89 12.96 -18.50
N GLY A 136 9.10 12.72 -19.53
CA GLY A 136 8.94 13.63 -20.66
C GLY A 136 8.46 15.02 -20.23
N MET A 137 7.43 15.11 -19.38
CA MET A 137 6.92 16.37 -18.82
C MET A 137 7.97 17.09 -17.98
N ALA A 138 8.74 16.36 -17.17
CA ALA A 138 9.84 16.93 -16.39
C ALA A 138 10.96 17.51 -17.28
N LYS A 139 11.39 16.77 -18.30
CA LYS A 139 12.51 17.16 -19.17
C LYS A 139 12.16 18.26 -20.17
N THR A 140 10.93 18.25 -20.68
CA THR A 140 10.45 19.26 -21.64
C THR A 140 9.87 20.51 -20.98
N ASN A 141 9.74 20.52 -19.65
CA ASN A 141 9.05 21.57 -18.90
C ASN A 141 7.61 21.83 -19.37
N SER A 142 6.92 20.80 -19.87
CA SER A 142 5.55 20.92 -20.38
C SER A 142 4.55 21.23 -19.26
N LYS A 143 4.13 22.49 -19.17
CA LYS A 143 3.17 22.96 -18.14
C LYS A 143 1.76 22.46 -18.42
N ILE A 144 1.31 22.49 -19.68
CA ILE A 144 -0.05 22.12 -20.07
C ILE A 144 -0.31 20.64 -19.80
N LEU A 145 0.60 19.76 -20.24
CA LEU A 145 0.46 18.33 -19.98
C LEU A 145 0.52 18.03 -18.48
N LYS A 146 1.40 18.69 -17.72
CA LYS A 146 1.49 18.48 -16.28
C LYS A 146 0.17 18.81 -15.58
N VAL A 147 -0.43 19.95 -15.90
CA VAL A 147 -1.75 20.33 -15.36
C VAL A 147 -2.81 19.31 -15.78
N GLY A 148 -2.85 18.90 -17.06
CA GLY A 148 -3.80 17.89 -17.52
C GLY A 148 -3.68 16.55 -16.79
N PHE A 149 -2.47 16.07 -16.55
CA PHE A 149 -2.24 14.85 -15.77
C PHE A 149 -2.57 15.01 -14.28
N ASP A 150 -2.37 16.20 -13.72
CA ASP A 150 -2.76 16.52 -12.33
C ASP A 150 -4.28 16.56 -12.17
N GLU A 151 -5.00 17.14 -13.13
CA GLU A 151 -6.46 17.09 -13.16
C GLU A 151 -6.97 15.65 -13.33
N GLY A 152 -6.35 14.87 -14.23
CA GLY A 152 -6.64 13.44 -14.37
C GLY A 152 -6.43 12.67 -13.05
N LYS A 153 -5.33 12.94 -12.35
CA LYS A 153 -5.06 12.38 -11.02
C LYS A 153 -6.16 12.77 -10.02
N ASN A 154 -6.59 14.03 -9.99
CA ASN A 154 -7.64 14.50 -9.10
C ASN A 154 -9.00 13.82 -9.38
N ILE A 155 -9.33 13.59 -10.65
CA ILE A 155 -10.53 12.84 -11.05
C ILE A 155 -10.47 11.41 -10.50
N ILE A 156 -9.34 10.73 -10.67
CA ILE A 156 -9.19 9.36 -10.17
C ILE A 156 -9.20 9.32 -8.63
N ASP A 157 -8.59 10.30 -7.95
CA ASP A 157 -8.67 10.43 -6.50
C ASP A 157 -10.12 10.62 -6.00
N LEU A 158 -10.94 11.38 -6.75
CA LEU A 158 -12.36 11.51 -6.48
C LEU A 158 -13.09 10.17 -6.64
N VAL A 159 -12.80 9.42 -7.71
CA VAL A 159 -13.39 8.08 -7.92
C VAL A 159 -13.02 7.14 -6.78
N ILE A 160 -11.74 7.10 -6.37
CA ILE A 160 -11.29 6.27 -5.25
C ILE A 160 -12.04 6.66 -3.96
N SER A 161 -12.02 7.95 -3.61
CA SER A 161 -12.52 8.42 -2.31
C SER A 161 -14.05 8.47 -2.20
N LYS A 162 -14.76 8.69 -3.32
CA LYS A 162 -16.22 8.87 -3.34
C LYS A 162 -16.99 7.67 -3.86
N ILE A 163 -16.36 6.79 -4.64
CA ILE A 163 -17.01 5.61 -5.21
C ILE A 163 -16.41 4.34 -4.61
N ILE A 164 -15.10 4.12 -4.78
CA ILE A 164 -14.48 2.84 -4.41
C ILE A 164 -14.50 2.64 -2.89
N ILE A 165 -13.89 3.54 -2.12
CA ILE A 165 -13.76 3.40 -0.65
C ILE A 165 -15.11 3.25 0.05
N PRO A 166 -16.16 4.04 -0.27
CA PRO A 166 -17.47 3.88 0.36
C PRO A 166 -18.14 2.53 0.06
N PHE A 167 -17.82 1.91 -1.08
CA PHE A 167 -18.40 0.63 -1.52
C PHE A 167 -17.60 -0.58 -1.03
N LEU A 168 -16.31 -0.41 -0.65
CA LEU A 168 -15.47 -1.47 -0.11
C LEU A 168 -16.10 -2.31 1.02
N PRO A 169 -16.83 -1.74 2.01
CA PRO A 169 -17.49 -2.54 3.04
C PRO A 169 -18.49 -3.55 2.47
N PHE A 170 -19.23 -3.17 1.43
CA PHE A 170 -20.19 -4.05 0.76
C PHE A 170 -19.47 -5.11 -0.06
N TYR A 171 -18.45 -4.70 -0.83
CA TYR A 171 -17.62 -5.62 -1.60
C TYR A 171 -16.97 -6.71 -0.73
N ILE A 172 -16.41 -6.31 0.42
CA ILE A 172 -15.83 -7.23 1.41
C ILE A 172 -16.90 -8.11 2.03
N ALA A 173 -18.08 -7.58 2.35
CA ALA A 173 -19.20 -8.39 2.82
C ALA A 173 -19.58 -9.49 1.81
N SER A 174 -19.60 -9.19 0.51
CA SER A 174 -19.85 -10.19 -0.53
C SER A 174 -18.83 -11.32 -0.55
N ILE A 175 -17.54 -10.99 -0.44
CA ILE A 175 -16.46 -11.99 -0.42
C ILE A 175 -16.61 -12.90 0.80
N PHE A 176 -16.83 -12.32 1.99
CA PHE A 176 -16.96 -13.10 3.21
C PHE A 176 -18.27 -13.89 3.28
N ALA A 177 -19.34 -13.42 2.64
CA ALA A 177 -20.57 -14.19 2.48
C ALA A 177 -20.35 -15.43 1.61
N GLU A 178 -19.62 -15.29 0.51
CA GLU A 178 -19.27 -16.40 -0.35
C GLU A 178 -18.37 -17.41 0.36
N LEU A 179 -17.29 -16.97 1.01
CA LEU A 179 -16.41 -17.85 1.78
C LEU A 179 -17.15 -18.59 2.89
N ALA A 180 -18.09 -17.91 3.55
CA ALA A 180 -18.91 -18.52 4.59
C ALA A 180 -19.89 -19.55 4.03
N ALA A 181 -20.49 -19.27 2.86
CA ALA A 181 -21.37 -20.23 2.17
C ALA A 181 -20.61 -21.46 1.64
N VAL A 182 -19.33 -21.31 1.26
CA VAL A 182 -18.44 -22.42 0.86
C VAL A 182 -17.87 -23.17 2.07
N GLY A 183 -17.85 -22.54 3.25
CA GLY A 183 -17.35 -23.13 4.50
C GLY A 183 -15.86 -22.91 4.78
N THR A 184 -15.18 -22.04 4.03
CA THR A 184 -13.73 -21.75 4.14
C THR A 184 -13.42 -20.52 5.02
N VAL A 185 -14.45 -19.84 5.51
CA VAL A 185 -14.31 -18.53 6.15
C VAL A 185 -13.55 -18.54 7.48
N PHE A 186 -13.72 -19.57 8.31
CA PHE A 186 -13.07 -19.63 9.62
C PHE A 186 -11.57 -19.90 9.52
N ASP A 187 -11.18 -20.76 8.58
CA ASP A 187 -9.79 -20.98 8.20
C ASP A 187 -9.18 -19.66 7.70
N THR A 188 -9.84 -19.02 6.72
CA THR A 188 -9.41 -17.71 6.21
C THR A 188 -9.19 -16.69 7.32
N LEU A 189 -10.13 -16.55 8.27
CA LEU A 189 -10.01 -15.64 9.41
C LEU A 189 -8.85 -15.99 10.35
N LYS A 190 -8.55 -17.28 10.53
CA LYS A 190 -7.43 -17.74 11.35
C LYS A 190 -6.10 -17.29 10.76
N VAL A 191 -5.89 -17.47 9.45
CA VAL A 191 -4.68 -16.94 8.78
C VAL A 191 -4.66 -15.42 8.87
N PHE A 192 -5.79 -14.75 8.63
CA PHE A 192 -5.89 -13.30 8.66
C PHE A 192 -5.44 -12.72 10.00
N GLY A 193 -5.97 -13.25 11.11
CA GLY A 193 -5.61 -12.78 12.45
C GLY A 193 -4.10 -12.83 12.69
N VAL A 194 -3.45 -13.92 12.29
CA VAL A 194 -2.00 -14.06 12.47
C VAL A 194 -1.21 -13.16 11.53
N VAL A 195 -1.62 -13.03 10.27
CA VAL A 195 -0.97 -12.12 9.30
C VAL A 195 -1.03 -10.67 9.79
N LEU A 196 -2.14 -10.23 10.40
CA LEU A 196 -2.25 -8.89 10.98
C LEU A 196 -1.28 -8.67 12.15
N VAL A 197 -1.18 -9.65 13.06
CA VAL A 197 -0.21 -9.59 14.17
C VAL A 197 1.22 -9.57 13.64
N LEU A 198 1.52 -10.42 12.65
CA LEU A 198 2.83 -10.51 12.02
C LEU A 198 3.20 -9.21 11.30
N ALA A 199 2.24 -8.56 10.64
CA ALA A 199 2.45 -7.26 10.00
C ALA A 199 2.82 -6.18 11.02
N ILE A 200 2.06 -6.05 12.11
CA ILE A 200 2.33 -5.08 13.18
C ILE A 200 3.69 -5.37 13.85
N ALA A 201 4.03 -6.64 14.10
CA ALA A 201 5.33 -7.01 14.65
C ALA A 201 6.47 -6.64 13.69
N THR A 202 6.33 -6.96 12.40
CA THR A 202 7.32 -6.65 11.36
C THR A 202 7.50 -5.15 11.18
N HIS A 203 6.43 -4.36 11.28
CA HIS A 203 6.50 -2.90 11.29
C HIS A 203 7.42 -2.38 12.41
N TRP A 204 7.25 -2.86 13.64
CA TRP A 204 8.08 -2.43 14.76
C TRP A 204 9.52 -2.91 14.64
N VAL A 205 9.76 -4.14 14.18
CA VAL A 205 11.11 -4.65 13.87
C VAL A 205 11.77 -3.75 12.84
N TRP A 206 11.04 -3.37 11.79
CA TRP A 206 11.55 -2.51 10.74
C TRP A 206 11.88 -1.10 11.24
N LEU A 207 11.03 -0.50 12.07
CA LEU A 207 11.33 0.79 12.70
C LEU A 207 12.59 0.71 13.56
N ILE A 208 12.77 -0.34 14.35
CA ILE A 208 13.98 -0.54 15.15
C ILE A 208 15.22 -0.59 14.26
N ILE A 209 15.17 -1.33 13.14
CA ILE A 209 16.28 -1.41 12.18
C ILE A 209 16.57 -0.03 11.58
N GLN A 210 15.55 0.68 11.07
CA GLN A 210 15.73 2.00 10.46
C GLN A 210 16.36 3.00 11.44
N TYR A 211 15.89 3.02 12.68
CA TYR A 211 16.41 3.94 13.70
C TYR A 211 17.76 3.53 14.25
N ALA A 212 18.09 2.23 14.30
CA ALA A 212 19.43 1.76 14.61
C ALA A 212 20.44 2.28 13.55
N VAL A 213 20.09 2.18 12.26
CA VAL A 213 20.91 2.71 11.17
C VAL A 213 21.01 4.24 11.25
N ALA A 214 19.88 4.93 11.42
CA ALA A 214 19.87 6.39 11.56
C ALA A 214 20.65 6.88 12.79
N GLY A 215 20.57 6.16 13.90
CA GLY A 215 21.31 6.43 15.13
C GLY A 215 22.81 6.24 14.95
N ALA A 216 23.22 5.14 14.29
CA ALA A 216 24.62 4.86 13.98
C ALA A 216 25.23 5.95 13.07
N ILE A 217 24.51 6.38 12.03
CA ILE A 217 24.98 7.43 11.11
C ILE A 217 25.04 8.80 11.79
N SER A 218 24.06 9.10 12.65
CA SER A 218 23.95 10.44 13.27
C SER A 218 24.64 10.58 14.63
N GLY A 219 25.16 9.50 15.19
CA GLY A 219 25.71 9.46 16.55
C GLY A 219 24.66 9.66 17.64
N LYS A 220 23.37 9.41 17.34
CA LYS A 220 22.24 9.61 18.26
C LYS A 220 21.68 8.28 18.75
N ASN A 221 21.12 8.25 19.96
CA ASN A 221 20.50 7.04 20.50
C ASN A 221 19.20 6.70 19.72
N PRO A 222 19.07 5.48 19.15
CA PRO A 222 17.94 5.08 18.32
C PRO A 222 16.59 5.10 19.06
N PHE A 223 16.56 4.69 20.33
CA PHE A 223 15.33 4.68 21.13
C PHE A 223 14.87 6.10 21.47
N SER A 224 15.81 7.04 21.67
CA SER A 224 15.46 8.45 21.83
C SER A 224 14.87 9.01 20.53
N LEU A 225 15.41 8.62 19.38
CA LEU A 225 14.90 9.06 18.07
C LEU A 225 13.46 8.55 17.82
N ILE A 226 13.18 7.28 18.12
CA ILE A 226 11.84 6.69 18.03
C ILE A 226 10.88 7.38 19.01
N LYS A 227 11.29 7.58 20.27
CA LYS A 227 10.47 8.23 21.30
C LYS A 227 9.99 9.63 20.86
N ASN A 228 10.79 10.32 20.08
CA ASN A 228 10.45 11.62 19.52
C ASN A 228 9.39 11.59 18.42
N MET A 229 9.21 10.44 17.79
CA MET A 229 8.29 10.23 16.67
C MET A 229 6.96 9.59 17.09
N LEU A 230 6.85 9.10 18.33
CA LEU A 230 5.60 8.56 18.87
C LEU A 230 4.37 9.47 18.68
N PRO A 231 4.45 10.81 18.83
CA PRO A 231 3.29 11.67 18.53
C PRO A 231 2.82 11.55 17.08
N ALA A 232 3.74 11.49 16.11
CA ALA A 232 3.42 11.27 14.71
C ALA A 232 2.85 9.86 14.47
N TYR A 233 3.45 8.82 15.07
CA TYR A 233 2.96 7.44 15.00
C TYR A 233 1.49 7.32 15.45
N PHE A 234 1.16 7.83 16.64
CA PHE A 234 -0.21 7.76 17.17
C PHE A 234 -1.19 8.67 16.40
N THR A 235 -0.71 9.79 15.86
CA THR A 235 -1.53 10.64 14.99
C THR A 235 -1.91 9.89 13.71
N ALA A 236 -0.94 9.24 13.06
CA ALA A 236 -1.15 8.44 11.86
C ALA A 236 -2.07 7.22 12.11
N ILE A 237 -2.00 6.61 13.30
CA ILE A 237 -2.99 5.57 13.66
C ILE A 237 -4.42 6.12 13.62
N GLY A 238 -4.63 7.33 14.16
CA GLY A 238 -5.95 7.95 14.20
C GLY A 238 -6.44 8.43 12.83
N THR A 239 -5.56 9.12 12.09
CA THR A 239 -5.88 9.76 10.81
C THR A 239 -5.91 8.77 9.65
N MET A 240 -5.09 7.72 9.69
CA MET A 240 -4.85 6.79 8.57
C MET A 240 -4.41 7.55 7.29
N SER A 241 -3.69 8.66 7.45
CA SER A 241 -3.16 9.42 6.31
C SER A 241 -1.80 10.03 6.65
N SER A 242 -0.79 9.72 5.81
CA SER A 242 0.53 10.34 5.89
C SER A 242 0.44 11.85 5.67
N ALA A 243 -0.33 12.28 4.66
CA ALA A 243 -0.51 13.68 4.31
C ALA A 243 -1.15 14.48 5.46
N ALA A 244 -2.18 13.94 6.10
CA ALA A 244 -2.81 14.58 7.26
C ALA A 244 -1.89 14.66 8.49
N THR A 245 -0.85 13.82 8.54
CA THR A 245 0.06 13.71 9.69
C THR A 245 1.31 14.59 9.54
N ILE A 246 1.57 15.16 8.36
CA ILE A 246 2.75 16.00 8.05
C ILE A 246 3.04 17.05 9.15
N PRO A 247 2.08 17.85 9.64
CA PRO A 247 2.37 18.88 10.66
C PRO A 247 2.88 18.31 11.99
N VAL A 248 2.47 17.09 12.35
CA VAL A 248 2.95 16.40 13.56
C VAL A 248 4.30 15.72 13.30
N THR A 249 4.47 15.13 12.13
CA THR A 249 5.74 14.53 11.69
C THR A 249 6.85 15.57 11.66
N LEU A 250 6.61 16.75 11.07
CA LEU A 250 7.57 17.86 11.02
C LEU A 250 8.07 18.26 12.41
N ARG A 251 7.14 18.46 13.37
CA ARG A 251 7.49 18.79 14.76
C ARG A 251 8.31 17.69 15.42
N SER A 252 7.96 16.43 15.15
CA SER A 252 8.66 15.26 15.71
C SER A 252 10.08 15.11 15.14
N VAL A 253 10.26 15.33 13.84
CA VAL A 253 11.56 15.31 13.15
C VAL A 253 12.45 16.47 13.63
N LYS A 254 11.90 17.67 13.79
CA LYS A 254 12.64 18.81 14.37
C LYS A 254 13.08 18.54 15.82
N ARG A 255 12.26 17.81 16.60
CA ARG A 255 12.64 17.33 17.94
C ARG A 255 13.83 16.37 17.93
N ASN A 256 14.01 15.64 16.84
CA ASN A 256 15.20 14.81 16.57
C ASN A 256 16.45 15.60 16.15
N LYS A 257 16.42 16.94 16.22
CA LYS A 257 17.56 17.82 15.88
C LYS A 257 18.02 17.63 14.43
N VAL A 258 17.06 17.58 13.51
CA VAL A 258 17.26 17.69 12.06
C VAL A 258 17.14 19.16 11.66
N LYS A 259 18.00 19.65 10.75
CA LYS A 259 17.94 21.04 10.25
C LYS A 259 16.56 21.34 9.66
N ASN A 260 16.06 22.56 9.85
CA ASN A 260 14.70 22.95 9.42
C ASN A 260 14.50 22.74 7.92
N GLU A 261 15.45 23.16 7.08
CA GLU A 261 15.39 22.99 5.62
C GLU A 261 15.26 21.52 5.20
N VAL A 262 16.01 20.62 5.85
CA VAL A 262 15.93 19.18 5.58
C VAL A 262 14.57 18.64 5.98
N ALA A 263 14.08 18.99 7.18
CA ALA A 263 12.78 18.52 7.66
C ALA A 263 11.62 19.05 6.82
N ASP A 264 11.60 20.36 6.54
CA ASP A 264 10.53 21.06 5.84
C ASP A 264 10.44 20.61 4.37
N PHE A 265 11.56 20.18 3.78
CA PHE A 265 11.58 19.56 2.46
C PHE A 265 11.31 18.04 2.49
N GLY A 266 12.04 17.31 3.33
CA GLY A 266 12.11 15.86 3.32
C GLY A 266 10.86 15.19 3.87
N VAL A 267 10.21 15.74 4.90
CA VAL A 267 9.00 15.13 5.47
C VAL A 267 7.83 15.13 4.47
N PRO A 268 7.46 16.25 3.80
CA PRO A 268 6.39 16.20 2.79
C PRO A 268 6.72 15.29 1.60
N LEU A 269 8.00 15.24 1.20
CA LEU A 269 8.44 14.35 0.12
C LEU A 269 8.28 12.88 0.53
N CYS A 270 8.84 12.47 1.68
CA CYS A 270 8.77 11.11 2.18
C CYS A 270 7.32 10.66 2.46
N ALA A 271 6.46 11.55 2.95
CA ALA A 271 5.04 11.25 3.17
C ALA A 271 4.28 10.80 1.91
N THR A 272 4.84 11.08 0.72
CA THR A 272 4.32 10.61 -0.57
C THR A 272 5.07 9.37 -1.08
N ILE A 273 6.40 9.35 -0.98
CA ILE A 273 7.23 8.36 -1.68
C ILE A 273 7.72 7.18 -0.83
N HIS A 274 7.63 7.29 0.50
CA HIS A 274 8.20 6.32 1.43
C HIS A 274 7.10 5.56 2.17
N LEU A 275 6.59 4.51 1.52
CA LEU A 275 5.49 3.69 2.04
C LEU A 275 5.97 2.29 2.47
N SER A 276 7.08 2.24 3.24
CA SER A 276 7.70 0.97 3.65
C SER A 276 6.82 0.09 4.54
N GLY A 277 6.07 0.69 5.47
CA GLY A 277 5.05 -0.02 6.27
C GLY A 277 3.93 -0.60 5.41
N SER A 278 3.48 0.14 4.39
CA SER A 278 2.48 -0.37 3.45
C SER A 278 3.01 -1.55 2.64
N VAL A 279 4.26 -1.47 2.15
CA VAL A 279 4.89 -2.56 1.39
C VAL A 279 5.10 -3.80 2.26
N ILE A 280 5.49 -3.64 3.53
CA ILE A 280 5.58 -4.76 4.47
C ILE A 280 4.26 -5.52 4.51
N THR A 281 3.15 -4.81 4.70
CA THR A 281 1.84 -5.46 4.77
C THR A 281 1.45 -6.08 3.44
N ILE A 282 1.61 -5.37 2.32
CA ILE A 282 1.25 -5.89 1.00
C ILE A 282 2.01 -7.18 0.71
N VAL A 283 3.32 -7.24 1.02
CA VAL A 283 4.13 -8.45 0.80
C VAL A 283 3.70 -9.59 1.70
N LEU A 284 3.49 -9.35 3.01
CA LEU A 284 3.01 -10.38 3.94
C LEU A 284 1.66 -10.95 3.53
N CYS A 285 0.72 -10.08 3.16
CA CYS A 285 -0.60 -10.49 2.71
C CYS A 285 -0.55 -11.20 1.36
N ALA A 286 0.28 -10.75 0.41
CA ALA A 286 0.41 -11.41 -0.88
C ALA A 286 0.92 -12.83 -0.72
N VAL A 287 1.96 -13.05 0.09
CA VAL A 287 2.45 -14.41 0.38
C VAL A 287 1.39 -15.25 1.08
N ALA A 288 0.65 -14.68 2.04
CA ALA A 288 -0.45 -15.39 2.71
C ALA A 288 -1.54 -15.83 1.72
N VAL A 289 -1.97 -14.93 0.83
CA VAL A 289 -2.99 -15.19 -0.18
C VAL A 289 -2.49 -16.24 -1.19
N MET A 290 -1.25 -16.13 -1.66
CA MET A 290 -0.65 -17.16 -2.54
C MET A 290 -0.63 -18.54 -1.90
N MET A 291 -0.36 -18.64 -0.59
CA MET A 291 -0.36 -19.92 0.12
C MET A 291 -1.76 -20.46 0.40
N LEU A 292 -2.78 -19.60 0.42
CA LEU A 292 -4.18 -19.98 0.63
C LEU A 292 -4.90 -20.33 -0.67
N THR A 293 -4.35 -19.94 -1.82
CA THR A 293 -4.98 -20.09 -3.12
C THR A 293 -4.16 -21.06 -3.98
N PRO A 294 -4.56 -22.34 -4.10
CA PRO A 294 -3.78 -23.37 -4.81
C PRO A 294 -3.60 -23.11 -6.30
N ASP A 295 -4.50 -22.34 -6.91
CA ASP A 295 -4.44 -21.96 -8.32
C ASP A 295 -3.31 -20.96 -8.60
N LEU A 296 -2.77 -20.31 -7.56
CA LEU A 296 -1.65 -19.39 -7.66
C LEU A 296 -0.32 -20.14 -7.49
N ALA A 297 0.70 -19.65 -8.18
CA ALA A 297 2.05 -20.18 -8.01
C ALA A 297 2.52 -20.01 -6.56
N GLU A 298 3.30 -20.99 -6.07
CA GLU A 298 3.89 -20.90 -4.74
C GLU A 298 4.77 -19.63 -4.61
N PRO A 299 4.78 -18.98 -3.43
CA PRO A 299 5.55 -17.76 -3.20
C PRO A 299 7.05 -18.05 -3.16
N SER A 300 7.68 -18.03 -4.33
CA SER A 300 9.12 -18.16 -4.46
C SER A 300 9.83 -16.80 -4.40
N PHE A 301 11.10 -16.80 -3.99
CA PHE A 301 11.93 -15.59 -4.02
C PHE A 301 12.03 -15.01 -5.44
N GLY A 302 12.12 -15.86 -6.46
CA GLY A 302 12.18 -15.44 -7.86
C GLY A 302 10.91 -14.73 -8.34
N ALA A 303 9.73 -15.14 -7.86
CA ALA A 303 8.46 -14.49 -8.19
C ALA A 303 8.26 -13.19 -7.40
N MET A 304 8.58 -13.20 -6.10
CA MET A 304 8.32 -12.05 -5.21
C MET A 304 9.35 -10.93 -5.35
N LEU A 305 10.59 -11.22 -5.76
CA LEU A 305 11.63 -10.21 -5.89
C LEU A 305 11.25 -9.12 -6.92
N PRO A 306 10.88 -9.43 -8.18
CA PRO A 306 10.42 -8.41 -9.13
C PRO A 306 9.19 -7.63 -8.65
N VAL A 307 8.29 -8.30 -7.93
CA VAL A 307 7.10 -7.66 -7.34
C VAL A 307 7.49 -6.62 -6.30
N ILE A 308 8.42 -6.93 -5.39
CA ILE A 308 8.91 -5.98 -4.37
C ILE A 308 9.56 -4.76 -5.02
N PHE A 309 10.35 -4.96 -6.07
CA PHE A 309 10.94 -3.86 -6.85
C PHE A 309 9.86 -2.99 -7.47
N MET A 310 8.86 -3.61 -8.09
CA MET A 310 7.75 -2.89 -8.71
C MET A 310 6.90 -2.12 -7.69
N LEU A 311 6.63 -2.72 -6.53
CA LEU A 311 5.95 -2.05 -5.43
C LEU A 311 6.73 -0.81 -4.98
N GLY A 312 8.05 -0.90 -4.81
CA GLY A 312 8.89 0.25 -4.48
C GLY A 312 8.73 1.40 -5.48
N ILE A 313 8.62 1.09 -6.77
CA ILE A 313 8.42 2.08 -7.83
C ILE A 313 7.02 2.72 -7.74
N ILE A 314 5.98 1.90 -7.59
CA ILE A 314 4.59 2.37 -7.57
C ILE A 314 4.28 3.16 -6.30
N MET A 315 4.91 2.82 -5.18
CA MET A 315 4.74 3.55 -3.92
C MET A 315 5.23 5.00 -3.99
N ILE A 316 6.10 5.36 -4.94
CA ILE A 316 6.48 6.76 -5.20
C ILE A 316 5.25 7.61 -5.59
N ALA A 317 4.25 6.96 -6.18
CA ALA A 317 3.06 7.60 -6.72
C ALA A 317 1.78 7.26 -5.97
N ALA A 318 1.83 6.36 -4.98
CA ALA A 318 0.62 5.93 -4.31
C ALA A 318 -0.04 7.11 -3.55
N PRO A 319 -1.37 7.21 -3.59
CA PRO A 319 -2.10 8.23 -2.84
C PRO A 319 -1.80 8.14 -1.33
N GLY A 320 -1.53 9.28 -0.68
CA GLY A 320 -1.33 9.38 0.78
C GLY A 320 -2.63 9.38 1.61
N VAL A 321 -3.68 8.72 1.12
CA VAL A 321 -5.02 8.63 1.72
C VAL A 321 -5.34 7.18 2.11
N PRO A 322 -6.35 6.92 2.97
CA PRO A 322 -6.71 5.57 3.37
C PRO A 322 -6.87 4.61 2.19
N GLY A 323 -6.15 3.50 2.22
CA GLY A 323 -6.20 2.47 1.17
C GLY A 323 -5.46 2.81 -0.11
N GLY A 324 -4.85 4.00 -0.23
CA GLY A 324 -4.17 4.43 -1.45
C GLY A 324 -3.06 3.48 -1.89
N ALA A 325 -2.28 2.94 -0.95
CA ALA A 325 -1.18 2.03 -1.28
C ALA A 325 -1.68 0.69 -1.87
N ILE A 326 -2.71 0.08 -1.26
CA ILE A 326 -3.24 -1.18 -1.79
C ILE A 326 -3.90 -0.96 -3.16
N MET A 327 -4.63 0.14 -3.34
CA MET A 327 -5.26 0.49 -4.62
C MET A 327 -4.22 0.66 -5.74
N ALA A 328 -3.08 1.27 -5.43
CA ALA A 328 -1.97 1.39 -6.38
C ALA A 328 -1.29 0.03 -6.66
N ALA A 329 -1.21 -0.85 -5.66
CA ALA A 329 -0.58 -2.16 -5.78
C ALA A 329 -1.42 -3.21 -6.53
N LEU A 330 -2.75 -3.06 -6.61
CA LEU A 330 -3.63 -4.08 -7.21
C LEU A 330 -3.19 -4.49 -8.62
N GLY A 331 -2.76 -3.53 -9.45
CA GLY A 331 -2.29 -3.84 -10.80
C GLY A 331 -1.07 -4.76 -10.82
N VAL A 332 -0.12 -4.56 -9.92
CA VAL A 332 1.04 -5.43 -9.77
C VAL A 332 0.61 -6.81 -9.34
N LEU A 333 -0.25 -6.90 -8.32
CA LEU A 333 -0.72 -8.17 -7.78
C LEU A 333 -1.44 -8.98 -8.86
N THR A 334 -2.33 -8.35 -9.64
CA THR A 334 -3.03 -9.03 -10.74
C THR A 334 -2.08 -9.47 -11.86
N THR A 335 -1.21 -8.58 -12.35
CA THR A 335 -0.41 -8.89 -13.55
C THR A 335 0.87 -9.66 -13.31
N MET A 336 1.47 -9.56 -12.12
CA MET A 336 2.73 -10.23 -11.81
C MET A 336 2.53 -11.48 -10.94
N LEU A 337 1.48 -11.52 -10.11
CA LEU A 337 1.18 -12.68 -9.28
C LEU A 337 -0.07 -13.45 -9.73
N GLY A 338 -0.79 -12.95 -10.75
CA GLY A 338 -1.98 -13.62 -11.28
C GLY A 338 -3.19 -13.51 -10.36
N PHE A 339 -3.23 -12.55 -9.43
CA PHE A 339 -4.34 -12.43 -8.49
C PHE A 339 -5.63 -12.02 -9.21
N GLY A 340 -6.59 -12.92 -9.22
CA GLY A 340 -7.97 -12.69 -9.63
C GLY A 340 -8.81 -12.08 -8.50
N GLU A 341 -10.11 -12.09 -8.71
CA GLU A 341 -11.04 -11.27 -7.92
C GLU A 341 -11.06 -11.65 -6.43
N ALA A 342 -11.08 -12.95 -6.12
CA ALA A 342 -11.06 -13.43 -4.74
C ALA A 342 -9.78 -13.00 -4.01
N ALA A 343 -8.61 -13.24 -4.62
CA ALA A 343 -7.31 -12.87 -4.07
C ALA A 343 -7.18 -11.35 -3.86
N ILE A 344 -7.59 -10.54 -4.85
CA ILE A 344 -7.63 -9.07 -4.73
C ILE A 344 -8.54 -8.63 -3.60
N GLY A 345 -9.72 -9.24 -3.49
CA GLY A 345 -10.65 -8.97 -2.40
C GLY A 345 -10.07 -9.22 -1.00
N LEU A 346 -9.40 -10.35 -0.83
CA LEU A 346 -8.69 -10.68 0.41
C LEU A 346 -7.56 -9.70 0.70
N MET A 347 -6.79 -9.31 -0.33
CA MET A 347 -5.72 -8.32 -0.19
C MET A 347 -6.24 -6.97 0.30
N ILE A 348 -7.36 -6.50 -0.25
CA ILE A 348 -7.99 -5.25 0.21
C ILE A 348 -8.47 -5.39 1.65
N ALA A 349 -9.14 -6.50 2.00
CA ALA A 349 -9.65 -6.72 3.35
C ALA A 349 -8.51 -6.77 4.39
N LEU A 350 -7.49 -7.58 4.16
CA LEU A 350 -6.31 -7.72 5.02
C LEU A 350 -5.58 -6.39 5.18
N TYR A 351 -5.27 -5.72 4.07
CA TYR A 351 -4.54 -4.47 4.11
C TYR A 351 -5.33 -3.42 4.87
N MET A 352 -6.62 -3.26 4.57
CA MET A 352 -7.41 -2.20 5.16
C MET A 352 -7.68 -2.37 6.65
N ALA A 353 -7.71 -3.61 7.15
CA ALA A 353 -7.86 -3.89 8.57
C ALA A 353 -6.73 -3.30 9.43
N GLN A 354 -5.54 -3.14 8.87
CA GLN A 354 -4.35 -2.65 9.58
C GLN A 354 -3.72 -1.38 8.98
N ASP A 355 -4.29 -0.77 7.95
CA ASP A 355 -3.67 0.34 7.18
C ASP A 355 -3.15 1.49 8.07
N SER A 356 -3.83 1.75 9.19
CA SER A 356 -3.41 2.73 10.19
C SER A 356 -2.03 2.45 10.78
N PHE A 357 -1.66 1.18 11.00
CA PHE A 357 -0.35 0.79 11.53
C PHE A 357 0.73 0.87 10.45
N GLY A 358 0.41 0.47 9.20
CA GLY A 358 1.28 0.67 8.06
C GLY A 358 1.57 2.16 7.83
N THR A 359 0.54 3.00 7.87
CA THR A 359 0.66 4.47 7.77
C THR A 359 1.51 5.04 8.91
N ALA A 360 1.28 4.58 10.14
CA ALA A 360 2.08 5.00 11.29
C ALA A 360 3.56 4.64 11.15
N THR A 361 3.83 3.47 10.57
CA THR A 361 5.19 3.01 10.23
C THR A 361 5.82 3.87 9.15
N ASN A 362 5.08 4.23 8.11
CA ASN A 362 5.54 5.12 7.04
C ASN A 362 6.01 6.47 7.62
N VAL A 363 5.11 7.19 8.32
CA VAL A 363 5.42 8.53 8.84
C VAL A 363 6.51 8.53 9.91
N THR A 364 6.64 7.43 10.65
CA THR A 364 7.72 7.27 11.63
C THR A 364 9.03 7.03 10.89
N GLY A 365 9.04 6.15 9.89
CA GLY A 365 10.22 5.89 9.07
C GLY A 365 10.68 7.11 8.26
N ASP A 366 9.77 8.02 7.88
CA ASP A 366 10.14 9.32 7.28
C ASP A 366 11.10 10.10 8.18
N GLY A 367 10.90 10.01 9.49
CA GLY A 367 11.80 10.63 10.46
C GLY A 367 13.20 10.00 10.47
N ALA A 368 13.31 8.68 10.31
CA ALA A 368 14.60 8.01 10.20
C ALA A 368 15.34 8.45 8.93
N ILE A 369 14.64 8.51 7.78
CA ILE A 369 15.22 9.02 6.53
C ILE A 369 15.70 10.45 6.72
N ASN A 370 14.89 11.34 7.29
CA ASN A 370 15.28 12.73 7.48
C ASN A 370 16.52 12.88 8.38
N VAL A 371 16.68 12.03 9.41
CA VAL A 371 17.90 12.00 10.24
C VAL A 371 19.14 11.56 9.45
N ILE A 372 18.99 10.57 8.57
CA ILE A 372 20.10 10.10 7.70
C ILE A 372 20.46 11.17 6.68
N ILE A 373 19.47 11.79 6.05
CA ILE A 373 19.65 12.83 5.04
C ILE A 373 20.32 14.07 5.65
N ASP A 374 19.92 14.49 6.85
CA ASP A 374 20.53 15.62 7.57
C ASP A 374 22.04 15.48 7.75
N LYS A 375 22.52 14.24 7.93
CA LYS A 375 23.95 13.94 8.13
C LYS A 375 24.71 13.65 6.86
N THR A 376 24.04 13.16 5.84
CA THR A 376 24.66 12.81 4.55
C THR A 376 24.57 13.92 3.51
N SER A 377 23.81 14.98 3.79
CA SER A 377 23.64 16.13 2.91
C SER A 377 24.43 17.31 3.46
N ASN A 378 25.40 17.83 2.68
CA ASN A 378 26.02 19.12 2.94
C ASN A 378 25.03 20.22 2.56
N VAL A 379 24.05 20.48 3.42
CA VAL A 379 23.08 21.57 3.23
C VAL A 379 23.79 22.94 3.24
N ASP A 380 24.95 23.03 3.88
CA ASP A 380 25.77 24.25 3.98
C ASP A 380 26.43 24.69 2.65
N ALA A 381 26.24 23.94 1.55
CA ALA A 381 26.80 24.27 0.23
C ALA A 381 25.77 24.76 -0.80
N VAL A 382 24.48 24.83 -0.44
CA VAL A 382 23.40 25.25 -1.37
C VAL A 382 23.16 26.76 -1.32
N ASP A 383 23.55 27.44 -0.24
CA ASP A 383 23.46 28.90 -0.09
C ASP A 383 24.70 29.66 -0.60
N ALA A 384 25.61 28.98 -1.32
CA ALA A 384 26.88 29.54 -1.77
C ALA A 384 27.00 29.76 -3.30
N ASN A 385 25.91 29.65 -4.06
CA ASN A 385 25.90 29.96 -5.51
C ASN A 385 24.70 30.78 -5.95
#